data_AF-A0A942T7R4-F1
#
_entry.id   AF-A0A942T7R4-F1
#
_cell.length_a   1.000
_cell.length_b   1.000
_cell.length_c   1.000
_cell.angle_alpha   90.00
_cell.angle_beta   90.00
_cell.angle_gamma   90.00
#
_symmetry.space_group_name_H-M   'P 1'
#
loop_
_entity.id
_entity.type
_entity.pdbx_description
1 polymer ?
#
loop_
_entity_poly.entity_id
_entity_poly.type
_entity_poly.pdbx_seq_one_letter_code
_entity_poly.pdbx_strand_id
1 'polypeptide(L)'
;MTEKSLNDQTLRFIIEFEKSIPYGTRLENKKLVELFRQSSFYNRKFDTYIVNAINKAIWYAIKRSGNWSMERGVYIKGYIADQNVGEVTIENTPDPNRNIVSKGFISDSNRDIYIKHLSVNLYNVLMLKKHIDDEVLKAYHLSAKGIGDDLYYLTESYYRQLGVFKGKHSMSDFITPKAKMILDTGQISKKLMYEHMVPKNLYIGEIAQATKMGDLREERINELLSNYYYVCTVTIEEDKILPSIKMHEDWDSKNPFHRYEKAGITFFSNVERYA
;
A
#
# COMPACT_ATOMS: atom_id res chain seq x y z
N MET A 1 0.91 -21.87 -30.73
CA MET A 1 0.92 -20.42 -30.42
C MET A 1 0.20 -20.24 -29.10
N THR A 2 0.91 -19.84 -28.05
CA THR A 2 0.34 -19.61 -26.71
C THR A 2 -0.68 -18.48 -26.78
N GLU A 3 -1.92 -18.75 -26.36
CA GLU A 3 -2.94 -17.72 -26.25
C GLU A 3 -2.48 -16.63 -25.28
N LYS A 4 -2.36 -15.40 -25.76
CA LYS A 4 -1.95 -14.26 -24.94
C LYS A 4 -3.14 -13.72 -24.14
N SER A 5 -2.91 -13.46 -22.85
CA SER A 5 -3.93 -12.98 -21.91
C SER A 5 -4.25 -11.49 -22.12
N LEU A 6 -5.41 -11.04 -21.61
CA LEU A 6 -5.82 -9.62 -21.69
C LEU A 6 -4.78 -8.68 -21.06
N ASN A 7 -4.19 -9.06 -19.92
CA ASN A 7 -3.18 -8.25 -19.24
C ASN A 7 -1.86 -8.15 -20.03
N ASP A 8 -1.42 -9.24 -20.67
CA ASP A 8 -0.22 -9.22 -21.51
C ASP A 8 -0.44 -8.35 -22.77
N GLN A 9 -1.60 -8.52 -23.41
CA GLN A 9 -1.93 -7.76 -24.63
C GLN A 9 -2.11 -6.27 -24.36
N THR A 10 -2.79 -5.90 -23.28
CA THR A 10 -2.96 -4.49 -22.90
C THR A 10 -1.63 -3.84 -22.52
N LEU A 11 -0.72 -4.56 -21.85
CA LEU A 11 0.62 -4.04 -21.54
C LEU A 11 1.43 -3.79 -22.82
N ARG A 12 1.47 -4.74 -23.75
CA ARG A 12 2.16 -4.57 -25.04
C ARG A 12 1.58 -3.42 -25.84
N PHE A 13 0.25 -3.32 -25.89
CA PHE A 13 -0.45 -2.20 -26.52
C PHE A 13 0.02 -0.86 -25.94
N ILE A 14 0.03 -0.69 -24.61
CA ILE A 14 0.45 0.57 -23.98
C ILE A 14 1.92 0.88 -24.27
N ILE A 15 2.82 -0.11 -24.20
CA ILE A 15 4.26 0.08 -24.49
C ILE A 15 4.51 0.49 -25.94
N GLU A 16 3.71 -0.01 -26.89
CA GLU A 16 3.85 0.38 -28.29
C GLU A 16 3.18 1.73 -28.57
N PHE A 17 1.95 1.91 -28.10
CA PHE A 17 1.18 3.13 -28.27
C PHE A 17 1.87 4.35 -27.68
N GLU A 18 2.53 4.20 -26.54
CA GLU A 18 3.19 5.34 -25.89
C GLU A 18 4.42 5.87 -26.65
N LYS A 19 4.94 5.12 -27.63
CA LYS A 19 6.03 5.56 -28.51
C LYS A 19 5.55 6.48 -29.64
N SER A 20 4.27 6.42 -29.99
CA SER A 20 3.70 7.17 -31.11
C SER A 20 3.01 8.47 -30.68
N ILE A 21 2.98 8.79 -29.39
CA ILE A 21 2.34 9.99 -28.87
C ILE A 21 3.37 10.95 -28.24
N PRO A 22 3.18 12.27 -28.37
CA PRO A 22 4.04 13.25 -27.72
C PRO A 22 3.97 13.21 -26.18
N TYR A 23 5.03 13.67 -25.52
CA TYR A 23 4.98 13.99 -24.09
C TYR A 23 3.95 15.09 -23.80
N GLY A 24 3.34 15.03 -22.62
CA GLY A 24 2.23 15.91 -22.23
C GLY A 24 0.87 15.52 -22.80
N THR A 25 0.81 14.52 -23.69
CA THR A 25 -0.46 14.02 -24.24
C THR A 25 -1.36 13.51 -23.12
N ARG A 26 -2.59 14.04 -23.07
CA ARG A 26 -3.63 13.70 -22.10
C ARG A 26 -4.68 12.82 -22.75
N LEU A 27 -4.97 11.66 -22.16
CA LEU A 27 -5.94 10.69 -22.66
C LEU A 27 -6.84 10.17 -21.55
N GLU A 28 -8.12 10.03 -21.85
CA GLU A 28 -9.08 9.38 -20.96
C GLU A 28 -9.03 7.85 -21.12
N ASN A 29 -9.37 7.15 -20.04
CA ASN A 29 -9.43 5.69 -20.02
C ASN A 29 -10.39 5.13 -21.07
N LYS A 30 -11.55 5.77 -21.27
CA LYS A 30 -12.49 5.39 -22.34
C LYS A 30 -11.83 5.43 -23.72
N LYS A 31 -11.04 6.47 -23.98
CA LYS A 31 -10.34 6.63 -25.26
C LYS A 31 -9.27 5.56 -25.45
N LEU A 32 -8.53 5.20 -24.40
CA LEU A 32 -7.56 4.10 -24.47
C LEU A 32 -8.23 2.74 -24.69
N VAL A 33 -9.41 2.49 -24.11
CA VAL A 33 -10.19 1.27 -24.38
C VAL A 33 -10.60 1.20 -25.84
N GLU A 34 -11.09 2.30 -26.41
CA GLU A 34 -11.45 2.37 -27.84
C GLU A 34 -10.24 2.08 -28.73
N LEU A 35 -9.10 2.73 -28.45
CA LEU A 35 -7.86 2.52 -29.20
C LEU A 35 -7.34 1.08 -29.05
N PHE A 36 -7.41 0.51 -27.86
CA PHE A 36 -7.04 -0.88 -27.63
C PHE A 36 -7.92 -1.81 -28.47
N ARG A 37 -9.24 -1.63 -28.48
CA ARG A 37 -10.21 -2.43 -29.28
C ARG A 37 -9.96 -2.36 -30.79
N GLN A 38 -9.37 -1.26 -31.27
CA GLN A 38 -9.03 -1.06 -32.67
C GLN A 38 -7.62 -1.57 -33.03
N SER A 39 -6.82 -1.96 -32.04
CA SER A 39 -5.44 -2.39 -32.23
C SER A 39 -5.32 -3.87 -32.60
N SER A 40 -4.15 -4.26 -33.13
CA SER A 40 -3.78 -5.66 -33.38
C SER A 40 -3.61 -6.49 -32.09
N PHE A 41 -3.54 -5.84 -30.92
CA PHE A 41 -3.45 -6.52 -29.62
C PHE A 41 -4.81 -6.98 -29.10
N TYR A 42 -5.90 -6.50 -29.70
CA TYR A 42 -7.24 -6.87 -29.31
C TYR A 42 -7.60 -8.28 -29.79
N ASN A 43 -8.35 -8.99 -28.95
CA ASN A 43 -9.00 -10.23 -29.32
C ASN A 43 -10.47 -10.18 -28.89
N ARG A 44 -11.38 -10.54 -29.80
CA ARG A 44 -12.83 -10.54 -29.54
C ARG A 44 -13.24 -11.37 -28.34
N LYS A 45 -12.46 -12.39 -27.96
CA LYS A 45 -12.69 -13.16 -26.72
C LYS A 45 -12.65 -12.30 -25.45
N PHE A 46 -11.99 -11.14 -25.47
CA PHE A 46 -11.95 -10.25 -24.31
C PHE A 46 -13.30 -9.59 -24.02
N ASP A 47 -14.23 -9.58 -25.00
CA ASP A 47 -15.62 -9.14 -24.78
C ASP A 47 -16.42 -10.11 -23.88
N THR A 48 -15.98 -11.36 -23.76
CA THR A 48 -16.66 -12.34 -22.89
C THR A 48 -16.26 -12.20 -21.43
N TYR A 49 -15.28 -11.35 -21.12
CA TYR A 49 -14.83 -11.11 -19.75
C TYR A 49 -15.77 -10.14 -19.06
N ILE A 50 -15.70 -10.08 -17.72
CA ILE A 50 -16.50 -9.15 -16.91
C ILE A 50 -16.39 -7.73 -17.49
N VAL A 51 -17.51 -7.01 -17.56
CA VAL A 51 -17.71 -5.72 -18.27
C VAL A 51 -16.56 -4.70 -18.08
N ASN A 52 -15.89 -4.70 -16.91
CA ASN A 52 -14.80 -3.77 -16.59
C ASN A 52 -13.38 -4.36 -16.67
N ALA A 53 -13.21 -5.57 -17.19
CA ALA A 53 -11.91 -6.25 -17.26
C ALA A 53 -10.90 -5.46 -18.09
N ILE A 54 -11.30 -4.95 -19.26
CA ILE A 54 -10.41 -4.16 -20.14
C ILE A 54 -10.02 -2.84 -19.46
N ASN A 55 -10.96 -2.17 -18.80
CA ASN A 55 -10.69 -0.94 -18.05
C ASN A 55 -9.61 -1.15 -16.98
N LYS A 56 -9.74 -2.23 -16.19
CA LYS A 56 -8.75 -2.59 -15.17
C LYS A 56 -7.40 -2.95 -15.81
N ALA A 57 -7.42 -3.75 -16.88
CA ALA A 57 -6.20 -4.17 -17.57
C ALA A 57 -5.41 -2.98 -18.15
N ILE A 58 -6.09 -2.00 -18.75
CA ILE A 58 -5.46 -0.76 -19.23
C ILE A 58 -4.86 0.05 -18.07
N TRP A 59 -5.60 0.19 -16.96
CA TRP A 59 -5.08 0.87 -15.77
C TRP A 59 -3.80 0.20 -15.24
N TYR A 60 -3.79 -1.14 -15.15
CA TYR A 60 -2.61 -1.90 -14.75
C TYR A 60 -1.45 -1.76 -15.75
N ALA A 61 -1.74 -1.76 -17.05
CA ALA A 61 -0.76 -1.60 -18.11
C ALA A 61 -0.08 -0.22 -18.07
N ILE A 62 -0.86 0.86 -17.93
CA ILE A 62 -0.38 2.24 -17.75
C ILE A 62 0.55 2.32 -16.54
N LYS A 63 0.11 1.78 -15.38
CA LYS A 63 0.91 1.79 -14.15
C LYS A 63 2.23 1.04 -14.33
N ARG A 64 2.23 -0.07 -15.06
CA ARG A 64 3.42 -0.90 -15.30
C ARG A 64 4.37 -0.35 -16.35
N SER A 65 3.90 0.44 -17.31
CA SER A 65 4.80 1.05 -18.31
C SER A 65 5.66 2.17 -17.71
N GLY A 66 5.23 2.76 -16.58
CA GLY A 66 6.03 3.68 -15.78
C GLY A 66 6.19 5.09 -16.37
N ASN A 67 5.61 5.36 -17.55
CA ASN A 67 5.81 6.61 -18.28
C ASN A 67 4.61 7.57 -18.23
N TRP A 68 3.65 7.35 -17.33
CA TRP A 68 2.40 8.10 -17.30
C TRP A 68 2.10 8.62 -15.90
N SER A 69 1.60 9.83 -15.80
CA SER A 69 0.86 10.31 -14.64
C SER A 69 -0.61 9.87 -14.74
N MET A 70 -1.25 9.58 -13.60
CA MET A 70 -2.60 9.03 -13.55
C MET A 70 -3.48 9.88 -12.62
N GLU A 71 -4.57 10.43 -13.15
CA GLU A 71 -5.51 11.29 -12.42
C GLU A 71 -6.96 10.86 -12.73
N ARG A 72 -7.62 10.15 -11.81
CA ARG A 72 -9.06 9.82 -11.87
C ARG A 72 -9.59 9.42 -13.28
N GLY A 73 -8.93 8.43 -13.91
CA GLY A 73 -9.35 7.93 -15.24
C GLY A 73 -8.81 8.73 -16.43
N VAL A 74 -7.97 9.73 -16.17
CA VAL A 74 -7.16 10.46 -17.15
C VAL A 74 -5.69 10.07 -16.97
N TYR A 75 -4.98 9.92 -18.08
CA TYR A 75 -3.57 9.57 -18.12
C TYR A 75 -2.79 10.61 -18.93
N ILE A 76 -1.67 11.06 -18.40
CA ILE A 76 -0.82 12.10 -19.02
C ILE A 76 0.55 11.48 -19.27
N LYS A 77 1.02 11.44 -20.53
CA LYS A 77 2.35 10.92 -20.88
C LYS A 77 3.42 11.85 -20.29
N GLY A 78 4.17 11.37 -19.31
CA GLY A 78 5.04 12.21 -18.48
C GLY A 78 6.46 12.37 -19.02
N TYR A 79 7.06 13.55 -18.77
CA TYR A 79 8.50 13.79 -18.78
C TYR A 79 9.05 13.36 -17.40
N ILE A 80 10.12 12.56 -17.34
CA ILE A 80 10.90 12.41 -16.09
C ILE A 80 11.83 13.61 -16.03
N ALA A 81 11.46 14.65 -15.27
CA ALA A 81 12.35 15.77 -14.99
C ALA A 81 13.10 15.49 -13.68
N ASP A 82 14.40 15.22 -13.80
CA ASP A 82 15.40 15.48 -12.76
C ASP A 82 15.68 16.99 -12.67
N GLN A 83 16.08 17.39 -11.44
CA GLN A 83 16.81 18.61 -11.03
C GLN A 83 16.05 19.84 -10.48
N ASN A 84 16.46 20.19 -9.24
CA ASN A 84 16.85 21.49 -8.69
C ASN A 84 16.07 22.75 -9.07
N VAL A 85 15.57 23.50 -8.06
CA VAL A 85 15.86 24.93 -7.78
C VAL A 85 15.25 25.30 -6.40
N GLY A 86 16.04 25.97 -5.55
CA GLY A 86 15.53 27.05 -4.67
C GLY A 86 15.39 26.74 -3.18
N GLU A 87 16.43 27.01 -2.40
CA GLU A 87 16.32 27.30 -0.97
C GLU A 87 15.41 28.51 -0.74
N VAL A 88 14.44 28.37 0.16
CA VAL A 88 13.79 29.48 0.85
C VAL A 88 13.75 29.14 2.34
N THR A 89 14.63 29.78 3.10
CA THR A 89 14.59 29.82 4.56
C THR A 89 13.40 30.63 5.03
N ILE A 90 12.50 30.02 5.82
CA ILE A 90 11.60 30.74 6.71
C ILE A 90 11.69 30.07 8.07
N GLU A 91 12.37 30.76 8.99
CA GLU A 91 12.33 30.46 10.41
C GLU A 91 10.91 30.71 10.93
N ASN A 92 10.30 29.67 11.51
CA ASN A 92 9.21 29.80 12.45
C ASN A 92 9.36 28.65 13.45
N THR A 93 9.99 28.94 14.58
CA THR A 93 10.05 28.06 15.74
C THR A 93 8.69 28.03 16.45
N PRO A 94 8.06 26.85 16.63
CA PRO A 94 7.03 26.68 17.64
C PRO A 94 7.68 26.28 18.97
N ASP A 95 7.22 26.96 20.01
CA ASP A 95 7.46 26.77 21.45
C ASP A 95 7.69 25.29 21.88
N PRO A 96 8.83 24.97 22.52
CA PRO A 96 9.18 23.60 22.94
C PRO A 96 8.42 23.11 24.19
N ASN A 97 7.52 23.89 24.78
CA ASN A 97 6.86 23.53 26.05
C ASN A 97 5.34 23.31 25.96
N ARG A 98 4.91 22.41 25.07
CA ARG A 98 3.61 21.73 25.23
C ARG A 98 3.79 20.21 25.24
N ASN A 99 4.05 19.69 26.43
CA ASN A 99 3.73 18.32 26.80
C ASN A 99 2.22 18.11 26.69
N ILE A 100 1.78 17.58 25.55
CA ILE A 100 0.43 17.01 25.42
C ILE A 100 0.58 15.64 24.78
N VAL A 101 0.84 14.64 25.63
CA VAL A 101 0.48 13.24 25.36
C VAL A 101 -1.04 13.16 25.40
N SER A 102 -1.73 13.61 24.35
CA SER A 102 -3.17 13.37 24.21
C SER A 102 -3.36 12.01 23.57
N LYS A 103 -3.62 11.03 24.44
CA LYS A 103 -4.18 9.72 24.10
C LYS A 103 -5.58 9.92 23.50
N GLY A 104 -5.64 10.31 22.23
CA GLY A 104 -6.85 10.23 21.42
C GLY A 104 -7.08 8.78 21.02
N PHE A 105 -7.64 7.97 21.92
CA PHE A 105 -8.06 6.61 21.60
C PHE A 105 -9.23 6.66 20.62
N ILE A 106 -9.00 6.13 19.42
CA ILE A 106 -10.04 5.59 18.54
C ILE A 106 -10.89 4.63 19.38
N SER A 107 -12.20 4.55 19.18
CA SER A 107 -12.99 3.53 19.86
C SER A 107 -12.46 2.15 19.43
N ASP A 108 -11.97 1.37 20.40
CA ASP A 108 -11.36 0.06 20.19
C ASP A 108 -12.19 -0.83 19.22
N SER A 109 -13.52 -0.67 19.26
CA SER A 109 -14.49 -1.31 18.38
C SER A 109 -14.19 -1.22 16.87
N ASN A 110 -13.78 -0.07 16.35
CA ASN A 110 -13.58 0.09 14.90
C ASN A 110 -12.27 -0.54 14.44
N ARG A 111 -11.25 -0.55 15.31
CA ARG A 111 -10.00 -1.25 15.02
C ARG A 111 -10.21 -2.76 15.08
N ASP A 112 -10.99 -3.25 16.04
CA ASP A 112 -11.28 -4.68 16.16
C ASP A 112 -12.02 -5.21 14.92
N ILE A 113 -13.01 -4.47 14.41
CA ILE A 113 -13.70 -4.81 13.15
C ILE A 113 -12.71 -4.86 11.98
N TYR A 114 -11.83 -3.87 11.88
CA TYR A 114 -10.80 -3.83 10.84
C TYR A 114 -9.84 -5.02 10.92
N ILE A 115 -9.30 -5.32 12.11
CA ILE A 115 -8.39 -6.46 12.29
C ILE A 115 -9.10 -7.78 12.04
N LYS A 116 -10.36 -7.94 12.49
CA LYS A 116 -11.16 -9.12 12.18
C LYS A 116 -11.35 -9.29 10.68
N HIS A 117 -11.67 -8.21 9.96
CA HIS A 117 -11.77 -8.23 8.50
C HIS A 117 -10.48 -8.71 7.84
N LEU A 118 -9.33 -8.14 8.23
CA LEU A 118 -8.03 -8.56 7.68
C LEU A 118 -7.72 -10.02 8.00
N SER A 119 -8.01 -10.47 9.21
CA SER A 119 -7.70 -11.82 9.68
C SER A 119 -8.46 -12.89 8.91
N VAL A 120 -9.78 -12.72 8.78
CA VAL A 120 -10.67 -13.63 8.03
C VAL A 120 -10.22 -13.72 6.57
N ASN A 121 -10.00 -12.57 5.92
CA ASN A 121 -9.66 -12.55 4.51
C ASN A 121 -8.24 -13.08 4.25
N LEU A 122 -7.27 -12.77 5.12
CA LEU A 122 -5.93 -13.31 4.99
C LEU A 122 -5.92 -14.82 5.17
N TYR A 123 -6.63 -15.35 6.17
CA TYR A 123 -6.77 -16.80 6.37
C TYR A 123 -7.30 -17.47 5.10
N ASN A 124 -8.41 -16.98 4.55
CA ASN A 124 -9.03 -17.52 3.33
C ASN A 124 -8.09 -17.48 2.13
N VAL A 125 -7.39 -16.36 1.92
CA VAL A 125 -6.41 -16.20 0.84
C VAL A 125 -5.27 -17.21 0.98
N LEU A 126 -4.76 -17.43 2.19
CA LEU A 126 -3.68 -18.39 2.42
C LEU A 126 -4.13 -19.84 2.22
N MET A 127 -5.34 -20.19 2.66
CA MET A 127 -5.90 -21.53 2.39
C MET A 127 -6.05 -21.80 0.90
N LEU A 128 -6.53 -20.83 0.12
CA LEU A 128 -6.61 -20.95 -1.34
C LEU A 128 -5.22 -21.12 -1.97
N LYS A 129 -4.23 -20.33 -1.53
CA LYS A 129 -2.88 -20.34 -2.09
C LYS A 129 -2.08 -21.60 -1.77
N LYS A 130 -2.45 -22.35 -0.72
CA LYS A 130 -1.88 -23.67 -0.45
C LYS A 130 -2.17 -24.68 -1.56
N HIS A 131 -3.24 -24.49 -2.33
CA HIS A 131 -3.65 -25.35 -3.43
C HIS A 131 -3.11 -24.88 -4.80
N ILE A 132 -2.15 -23.97 -4.85
CA ILE A 132 -1.47 -23.61 -6.09
C ILE A 132 -0.56 -24.77 -6.52
N ASP A 133 -0.74 -25.24 -7.76
CA ASP A 133 0.05 -26.33 -8.35
C ASP A 133 1.49 -25.90 -8.69
N ASP A 134 1.70 -24.63 -9.07
CA ASP A 134 3.03 -24.08 -9.31
C ASP A 134 3.78 -23.89 -7.98
N GLU A 135 4.74 -24.78 -7.70
CA GLU A 135 5.53 -24.77 -6.46
C GLU A 135 6.32 -23.48 -6.25
N VAL A 136 6.83 -22.84 -7.31
CA VAL A 136 7.60 -21.60 -7.22
C VAL A 136 6.68 -20.45 -6.81
N LEU A 137 5.52 -20.36 -7.46
CA LEU A 137 4.51 -19.35 -7.16
C LEU A 137 3.91 -19.54 -5.77
N LYS A 138 3.63 -20.79 -5.39
CA LYS A 138 3.17 -21.16 -4.05
C LYS A 138 4.21 -20.77 -2.99
N ALA A 139 5.49 -21.09 -3.21
CA ALA A 139 6.56 -20.73 -2.28
C ALA A 139 6.67 -19.21 -2.07
N TYR A 140 6.53 -18.40 -3.12
CA TYR A 140 6.47 -16.94 -3.01
C TYR A 140 5.29 -16.49 -2.15
N HIS A 141 4.09 -16.97 -2.48
CA HIS A 141 2.86 -16.55 -1.82
C HIS A 141 2.78 -16.96 -0.36
N LEU A 142 3.37 -18.11 0.01
CA LEU A 142 3.46 -18.58 1.39
C LEU A 142 4.74 -18.09 2.10
N SER A 143 5.52 -17.20 1.48
CA SER A 143 6.64 -16.51 2.13
C SER A 143 6.16 -15.30 2.91
N ALA A 144 6.98 -14.82 3.85
CA ALA A 144 6.67 -13.59 4.59
C ALA A 144 6.50 -12.37 3.67
N LYS A 145 7.19 -12.35 2.53
CA LYS A 145 7.03 -11.28 1.53
C LYS A 145 5.65 -11.35 0.86
N GLY A 146 5.27 -12.53 0.36
CA GLY A 146 3.97 -12.72 -0.30
C GLY A 146 2.79 -12.43 0.62
N ILE A 147 2.86 -12.88 1.87
CA ILE A 147 1.84 -12.60 2.89
C ILE A 147 1.78 -11.10 3.21
N GLY A 148 2.93 -10.42 3.27
CA GLY A 148 2.98 -8.98 3.47
C GLY A 148 2.32 -8.19 2.33
N ASP A 149 2.49 -8.63 1.08
CA ASP A 149 1.82 -8.03 -0.07
C ASP A 149 0.29 -8.23 0.01
N ASP A 150 -0.15 -9.44 0.35
CA ASP A 150 -1.59 -9.75 0.53
C ASP A 150 -2.21 -8.87 1.61
N LEU A 151 -1.54 -8.73 2.75
CA LEU A 151 -2.01 -7.89 3.86
C LEU A 151 -2.12 -6.42 3.45
N TYR A 152 -1.16 -5.91 2.67
CA TYR A 152 -1.25 -4.56 2.10
C TYR A 152 -2.46 -4.43 1.16
N TYR A 153 -2.68 -5.38 0.25
CA TYR A 153 -3.83 -5.34 -0.66
C TYR A 153 -5.17 -5.45 0.04
N LEU A 154 -5.28 -6.28 1.08
CA LEU A 154 -6.48 -6.40 1.91
C LEU A 154 -6.76 -5.09 2.65
N THR A 155 -5.72 -4.47 3.20
CA THR A 155 -5.81 -3.14 3.83
C THR A 155 -6.32 -2.11 2.83
N GLU A 156 -5.68 -2.00 1.65
CA GLU A 156 -6.11 -1.08 0.61
C GLU A 156 -7.57 -1.33 0.16
N SER A 157 -7.95 -2.58 -0.02
CA SER A 157 -9.31 -2.98 -0.38
C SER A 157 -10.33 -2.53 0.67
N TYR A 158 -10.05 -2.75 1.95
CA TYR A 158 -10.92 -2.34 3.06
C TYR A 158 -11.19 -0.84 3.05
N TYR A 159 -10.15 -0.01 2.98
CA TYR A 159 -10.29 1.46 2.95
C TYR A 159 -10.99 1.97 1.69
N ARG A 160 -10.82 1.28 0.55
CA ARG A 160 -11.53 1.60 -0.69
C ARG A 160 -13.02 1.29 -0.59
N GLN A 161 -13.39 0.17 0.02
CA GLN A 161 -14.80 -0.21 0.23
C GLN A 161 -15.53 0.78 1.15
N LEU A 162 -14.82 1.33 2.13
CA LEU A 162 -15.33 2.39 3.00
C LEU A 162 -15.37 3.78 2.35
N GLY A 163 -14.79 3.95 1.15
CA GLY A 163 -14.75 5.25 0.45
C GLY A 163 -13.76 6.27 1.04
N VAL A 164 -12.91 5.86 2.00
CA VAL A 164 -11.97 6.75 2.72
C VAL A 164 -10.54 6.65 2.23
N PHE A 165 -10.25 5.80 1.24
CA PHE A 165 -8.90 5.68 0.67
C PHE A 165 -8.51 6.93 -0.14
N LYS A 166 -7.53 7.69 0.38
CA LYS A 166 -6.92 8.86 -0.28
C LYS A 166 -5.45 8.64 -0.66
N GLY A 167 -4.94 7.42 -0.50
CA GLY A 167 -3.55 7.05 -0.74
C GLY A 167 -2.99 6.21 0.41
N LYS A 168 -1.75 5.71 0.27
CA LYS A 168 -1.19 4.78 1.27
C LYS A 168 -1.18 5.33 2.70
N HIS A 169 -0.89 6.63 2.85
CA HIS A 169 -0.79 7.28 4.16
C HIS A 169 -2.14 7.46 4.86
N SER A 170 -3.25 7.50 4.12
CA SER A 170 -4.59 7.56 4.73
C SER A 170 -4.98 6.25 5.42
N MET A 171 -4.21 5.18 5.25
CA MET A 171 -4.45 3.87 5.88
C MET A 171 -3.65 3.66 7.18
N SER A 172 -2.80 4.61 7.58
CA SER A 172 -2.02 4.51 8.80
C SER A 172 -2.87 4.71 10.06
N ASP A 173 -2.57 3.98 11.13
CA ASP A 173 -3.20 4.14 12.45
C ASP A 173 -2.76 5.46 13.11
N PHE A 174 -1.49 5.82 12.92
CA PHE A 174 -0.85 6.97 13.55
C PHE A 174 -0.12 7.86 12.55
N ILE A 175 0.19 9.08 12.97
CA ILE A 175 0.98 10.03 12.21
C ILE A 175 1.84 10.90 13.12
N THR A 176 3.05 11.24 12.67
CA THR A 176 3.92 12.19 13.38
C THR A 176 3.56 13.64 13.05
N PRO A 177 3.85 14.61 13.94
CA PRO A 177 3.61 16.02 13.65
C PRO A 177 4.26 16.50 12.36
N LYS A 178 5.51 16.09 12.10
CA LYS A 178 6.24 16.46 10.87
C LYS A 178 5.58 15.90 9.62
N ALA A 179 5.15 14.64 9.67
CA ALA A 179 4.45 14.04 8.55
C ALA A 179 3.09 14.69 8.28
N LYS A 180 2.34 15.06 9.33
CA LYS A 180 1.06 15.78 9.20
C LYS A 180 1.24 17.13 8.51
N MET A 181 2.27 17.90 8.90
CA MET A 181 2.58 19.18 8.26
C MET A 181 2.84 19.01 6.76
N ILE A 182 3.57 17.96 6.36
CA ILE A 182 3.83 17.68 4.93
C ILE A 182 2.51 17.36 4.20
N LEU A 183 1.65 16.50 4.77
CA LEU A 183 0.35 16.18 4.17
C LEU A 183 -0.53 17.42 4.00
N ASP A 184 -0.56 18.31 5.00
CA ASP A 184 -1.40 19.51 4.99
C ASP A 184 -0.96 20.54 3.94
N THR A 185 0.33 20.55 3.59
CA THR A 185 0.86 21.42 2.52
C THR A 185 0.54 20.91 1.12
N GLY A 186 -0.07 19.71 0.98
CA GLY A 186 -0.30 19.07 -0.31
C GLY A 186 0.98 18.60 -1.02
N GLN A 187 2.14 18.65 -0.36
CA GLN A 187 3.40 18.16 -0.91
C GLN A 187 3.38 16.64 -1.03
N ILE A 188 3.87 16.16 -2.17
CA ILE A 188 3.80 14.75 -2.60
C ILE A 188 4.39 13.79 -1.54
N SER A 189 3.77 12.61 -1.42
CA SER A 189 4.14 11.44 -0.62
C SER A 189 5.59 10.94 -0.72
N LYS A 190 6.46 11.54 -1.53
CA LYS A 190 7.86 11.11 -1.70
C LYS A 190 8.71 11.37 -0.45
N LYS A 191 8.29 12.28 0.43
CA LYS A 191 8.94 12.57 1.72
C LYS A 191 8.40 11.74 2.88
N LEU A 192 7.41 10.88 2.62
CA LEU A 192 6.66 10.17 3.65
C LEU A 192 6.82 8.67 3.51
N MET A 193 6.95 8.03 4.66
CA MET A 193 7.04 6.58 4.82
C MET A 193 5.74 6.04 5.43
N TYR A 194 5.36 4.84 4.97
CA TYR A 194 4.28 4.05 5.55
C TYR A 194 4.97 2.95 6.35
N GLU A 195 5.11 3.16 7.65
CA GLU A 195 6.03 2.36 8.47
C GLU A 195 5.28 1.53 9.50
N HIS A 196 5.66 0.26 9.62
CA HIS A 196 5.12 -0.62 10.64
C HIS A 196 5.76 -0.31 12.00
N MET A 197 4.97 -0.10 13.05
CA MET A 197 5.52 0.21 14.37
C MET A 197 6.25 -0.99 14.97
N VAL A 198 5.69 -2.20 14.79
CA VAL A 198 6.39 -3.47 14.99
C VAL A 198 6.86 -4.01 13.63
N PRO A 199 8.16 -4.32 13.44
CA PRO A 199 8.67 -4.83 12.17
C PRO A 199 7.87 -6.04 11.68
N LYS A 200 7.33 -5.94 10.46
CA LYS A 200 6.36 -6.91 9.92
C LYS A 200 6.88 -8.34 9.86
N ASN A 201 8.19 -8.51 9.70
CA ASN A 201 8.85 -9.81 9.67
C ASN A 201 8.67 -10.60 10.98
N LEU A 202 8.45 -9.93 12.12
CA LEU A 202 8.31 -10.60 13.42
C LEU A 202 7.02 -11.43 13.50
N TYR A 203 5.89 -10.90 13.04
CA TYR A 203 4.61 -11.60 13.13
C TYR A 203 4.18 -12.26 11.81
N ILE A 204 4.58 -11.72 10.66
CA ILE A 204 4.27 -12.34 9.37
C ILE A 204 5.08 -13.65 9.19
N GLY A 205 6.30 -13.72 9.74
CA GLY A 205 7.10 -14.94 9.75
C GLY A 205 6.38 -16.10 10.44
N GLU A 206 5.73 -15.83 11.59
CA GLU A 206 4.92 -16.81 12.31
C GLU A 206 3.72 -17.28 11.49
N ILE A 207 2.99 -16.37 10.84
CA ILE A 207 1.87 -16.72 9.95
C ILE A 207 2.38 -17.61 8.81
N ALA A 208 3.51 -17.26 8.19
CA ALA A 208 4.11 -18.04 7.11
C ALA A 208 4.45 -19.48 7.56
N GLN A 209 5.08 -19.61 8.73
CA GLN A 209 5.46 -20.90 9.29
C GLN A 209 4.22 -21.75 9.61
N ALA A 210 3.25 -21.20 10.33
CA ALA A 210 2.01 -21.91 10.66
C ALA A 210 1.25 -22.36 9.40
N THR A 211 1.23 -21.53 8.35
CA THR A 211 0.58 -21.87 7.07
C THR A 211 1.23 -23.09 6.41
N LYS A 212 2.57 -23.13 6.38
CA LYS A 212 3.35 -24.22 5.79
C LYS A 212 3.22 -25.52 6.59
N MET A 213 3.15 -25.43 7.92
CA MET A 213 2.98 -26.58 8.80
C MET A 213 1.55 -27.14 8.77
N GLY A 214 0.56 -26.37 8.30
CA GLY A 214 -0.85 -26.77 8.30
C GLY A 214 -1.60 -26.42 9.58
N ASP A 215 -0.95 -25.73 10.51
CA ASP A 215 -1.50 -25.38 11.83
C ASP A 215 -2.05 -23.95 11.89
N LEU A 216 -2.16 -23.28 10.75
CA LEU A 216 -2.71 -21.92 10.70
C LEU A 216 -4.19 -21.93 11.08
N ARG A 217 -4.55 -21.06 12.03
CA ARG A 217 -5.93 -20.79 12.44
C ARG A 217 -6.22 -19.31 12.28
N GLU A 218 -7.47 -18.96 11.98
CA GLU A 218 -7.89 -17.56 11.81
C GLU A 218 -7.66 -16.75 13.11
N GLU A 219 -7.96 -17.35 14.27
CA GLU A 219 -7.79 -16.75 15.59
C GLU A 219 -6.33 -16.37 15.82
N ARG A 220 -5.39 -17.20 15.37
CA ARG A 220 -3.96 -16.93 15.49
C ARG A 220 -3.53 -15.72 14.66
N ILE A 221 -4.09 -15.55 13.46
CA ILE A 221 -3.85 -14.35 12.65
C ILE A 221 -4.42 -13.13 13.37
N ASN A 222 -5.63 -13.24 13.91
CA ASN A 222 -6.28 -12.16 14.63
C ASN A 222 -5.49 -11.69 15.84
N GLU A 223 -4.98 -12.61 16.67
CA GLU A 223 -4.10 -12.31 17.79
C GLU A 223 -2.84 -11.54 17.34
N LEU A 224 -2.14 -12.06 16.32
CA LEU A 224 -0.91 -11.45 15.82
C LEU A 224 -1.13 -10.06 15.24
N LEU A 225 -2.18 -9.88 14.43
CA LEU A 225 -2.50 -8.58 13.85
C LEU A 225 -3.02 -7.60 14.92
N SER A 226 -3.79 -8.07 15.89
CA SER A 226 -4.26 -7.22 16.99
C SER A 226 -3.09 -6.65 17.79
N ASN A 227 -2.10 -7.49 18.12
CA ASN A 227 -0.95 -7.12 18.94
C ASN A 227 0.12 -6.32 18.18
N TYR A 228 0.32 -6.59 16.89
CA TYR A 228 1.51 -6.10 16.19
C TYR A 228 1.24 -5.31 14.90
N TYR A 229 0.04 -5.39 14.33
CA TYR A 229 -0.29 -4.68 13.09
C TYR A 229 -0.68 -3.22 13.36
N TYR A 230 0.31 -2.40 13.62
CA TYR A 230 0.17 -0.95 13.75
C TYR A 230 1.08 -0.26 12.74
N VAL A 231 0.54 0.77 12.09
CA VAL A 231 1.28 1.54 11.08
C VAL A 231 1.24 3.02 11.43
N CYS A 232 2.38 3.68 11.31
CA CYS A 232 2.52 5.12 11.42
C CYS A 232 2.96 5.72 10.09
N THR A 233 2.39 6.86 9.73
CA THR A 233 2.97 7.73 8.70
C THR A 233 4.04 8.61 9.35
N VAL A 234 5.27 8.50 8.85
CA VAL A 234 6.46 9.22 9.34
C VAL A 234 7.19 9.90 8.16
N THR A 235 8.11 10.83 8.44
CA THR A 235 9.01 11.34 7.38
C THR A 235 10.15 10.37 7.09
N ILE A 236 10.83 10.52 5.95
CA ILE A 236 12.03 9.72 5.64
C ILE A 236 13.12 9.90 6.69
N GLU A 237 13.26 11.10 7.24
CA GLU A 237 14.25 11.43 8.26
C GLU A 237 13.95 10.71 9.58
N GLU A 238 12.67 10.61 9.94
CA GLU A 238 12.20 9.85 11.11
C GLU A 238 12.37 8.34 10.91
N ASP A 239 12.08 7.83 9.71
CA ASP A 239 12.27 6.41 9.36
C ASP A 239 13.73 5.97 9.50
N LYS A 240 14.69 6.82 9.09
CA LYS A 240 16.13 6.53 9.15
C LYS A 240 16.68 6.31 10.55
N ILE A 241 16.05 6.88 11.58
CA ILE A 241 16.49 6.71 12.98
C ILE A 241 15.77 5.55 13.68
N LEU A 242 14.77 4.94 13.05
CA LEU A 242 14.10 3.75 13.55
C LEU A 242 14.83 2.48 13.06
N PRO A 243 15.10 1.50 13.93
CA PRO A 243 15.70 0.24 13.50
C PRO A 243 14.69 -0.53 12.62
N SER A 244 14.99 -0.73 11.32
CA SER A 244 14.00 -1.16 10.32
C SER A 244 13.59 -2.64 10.37
N ILE A 245 14.42 -3.51 10.96
CA ILE A 245 14.26 -4.98 10.87
C ILE A 245 14.00 -5.68 12.21
N LYS A 246 14.23 -4.99 13.33
CA LYS A 246 14.12 -5.58 14.67
C LYS A 246 13.62 -4.56 15.70
N MET A 247 13.01 -5.09 16.75
CA MET A 247 12.79 -4.33 17.98
C MET A 247 14.09 -4.20 18.76
N HIS A 248 14.16 -3.25 19.69
CA HIS A 248 15.27 -3.16 20.64
C HIS A 248 15.34 -4.40 21.54
N GLU A 249 16.52 -4.70 22.07
CA GLU A 249 16.79 -5.91 22.87
C GLU A 249 15.97 -5.97 24.18
N ASP A 250 15.55 -4.82 24.70
CA ASP A 250 14.74 -4.68 25.90
C ASP A 250 13.23 -4.63 25.63
N TRP A 251 12.78 -4.96 24.42
CA TRP A 251 11.36 -5.01 24.08
C TRP A 251 10.66 -6.22 24.72
N ASP A 252 9.59 -5.97 25.47
CA ASP A 252 8.84 -6.97 26.22
C ASP A 252 7.81 -7.76 25.39
N SER A 253 7.80 -7.55 24.07
CA SER A 253 6.81 -8.13 23.14
C SER A 253 5.35 -7.71 23.41
N LYS A 254 5.12 -6.65 24.21
CA LYS A 254 3.77 -6.15 24.52
C LYS A 254 3.55 -4.73 24.01
N ASN A 255 4.56 -3.86 24.13
CA ASN A 255 4.41 -2.47 23.69
C ASN A 255 4.70 -2.32 22.18
N PRO A 256 3.71 -2.14 21.29
CA PRO A 256 3.96 -1.97 19.86
C PRO A 256 4.68 -0.64 19.53
N PHE A 257 4.76 0.29 20.48
CA PHE A 257 5.31 1.63 20.28
C PHE A 257 6.76 1.78 20.76
N HIS A 258 7.36 0.72 21.31
CA HIS A 258 8.69 0.75 21.94
C HIS A 258 9.78 1.38 21.06
N ARG A 259 9.78 1.11 19.75
CA ARG A 259 10.75 1.70 18.80
C ARG A 259 10.67 3.24 18.76
N TYR A 260 9.46 3.76 18.80
CA TYR A 260 9.20 5.20 18.75
C TYR A 260 9.57 5.85 20.09
N GLU A 261 9.25 5.21 21.21
CA GLU A 261 9.65 5.66 22.55
C GLU A 261 11.16 5.75 22.70
N LYS A 262 11.89 4.71 22.26
CA LYS A 262 13.37 4.69 22.29
C LYS A 262 14.00 5.74 21.37
N ALA A 263 13.37 6.01 20.22
CA ALA A 263 13.83 7.04 19.29
C ALA A 263 13.41 8.47 19.69
N GLY A 264 12.59 8.62 20.74
CA GLY A 264 12.05 9.92 21.13
C GLY A 264 11.09 10.53 20.10
N ILE A 265 10.45 9.69 19.26
CA ILE A 265 9.53 10.14 18.21
C ILE A 265 8.10 10.14 18.76
N THR A 266 7.48 11.31 18.79
CA THR A 266 6.07 11.47 19.16
C THR A 266 5.14 11.27 17.97
N PHE A 267 3.98 10.67 18.20
CA PHE A 267 2.93 10.49 17.20
C PHE A 267 1.56 10.66 17.86
N PHE A 268 0.53 10.85 17.03
CA PHE A 268 -0.86 10.88 17.47
C PHE A 268 -1.74 10.05 16.53
N SER A 269 -2.94 9.70 17.00
CA SER A 269 -3.91 8.94 16.20
C SER A 269 -4.22 9.66 14.90
N ASN A 270 -4.22 8.93 13.80
CA ASN A 270 -4.64 9.45 12.50
C ASN A 270 -6.18 9.41 12.41
N VAL A 271 -6.84 10.38 13.07
CA VAL A 271 -8.30 10.40 13.30
C VAL A 271 -9.12 10.49 12.01
N GLU A 272 -8.53 10.93 10.89
CA GLU A 272 -9.18 10.90 9.56
C GLU A 272 -9.51 9.48 9.07
N ARG A 273 -9.13 8.44 9.81
CA ARG A 273 -9.43 7.03 9.52
C ARG A 273 -10.91 6.66 9.60
N TYR A 274 -11.74 7.40 10.35
CA TYR A 274 -13.12 7.01 10.67
C TYR A 274 -14.17 8.10 10.47
N ALA A 275 -13.79 9.24 9.87
CA ALA A 275 -14.69 10.34 9.56
C ALA A 275 -15.24 10.26 8.13
#